data_AF-A0A964E840-F1
#
_entry.id   AF-A0A964E840-F1
#
_cell.length_a   1.000
_cell.length_b   1.000
_cell.length_c   1.000
_cell.angle_alpha   90.00
_cell.angle_beta   90.00
_cell.angle_gamma   90.00
#
_symmetry.space_group_name_H-M   'P 1'
#
loop_
_entity.id
_entity.type
_entity.pdbx_description
1 polymer ?
#
loop_
_entity_poly.entity_id
_entity_poly.type
_entity_poly.pdbx_seq_one_letter_code
_entity_poly.pdbx_strand_id
1 'polypeptide(L)'
;MTDKPIKHFMELSYEEIEALNLEAKAKMLEHRDPEELKEHYIRYLSDTPKLKAVTVCFTDLEGRFHMLDYDKKFLLKSYDNLTFDGSSVKGFSVVNESDLRLHLDWGSFRWMPSDVFGPGKVFVFGVIKGRDGSN
;
A
#
# COMPACT_ATOMS: atom_id res chain seq x y z
N MET A 1 -12.22 5.97 34.81
CA MET A 1 -12.27 7.04 33.80
C MET A 1 -12.18 6.36 32.46
N THR A 2 -13.24 6.37 31.66
CA THR A 2 -13.21 5.83 30.30
C THR A 2 -12.35 6.77 29.46
N ASP A 3 -11.11 6.36 29.24
CA ASP A 3 -10.14 7.06 28.41
C ASP A 3 -10.71 7.12 27.00
N LYS A 4 -11.25 8.28 26.60
CA LYS A 4 -11.72 8.48 25.23
C LYS A 4 -10.47 8.68 24.39
N PRO A 5 -10.11 7.75 23.50
CA PRO A 5 -8.90 7.89 22.72
C PRO A 5 -9.00 9.17 21.88
N ILE A 6 -7.96 10.01 21.95
CA ILE A 6 -7.86 11.29 21.23
C ILE A 6 -7.94 11.07 19.69
N LYS A 7 -7.62 9.86 19.22
CA LYS A 7 -7.64 9.46 17.82
C LYS A 7 -8.60 8.28 17.63
N HIS A 8 -9.48 8.38 16.63
CA HIS A 8 -10.40 7.30 16.22
C HIS A 8 -10.02 6.78 14.83
N PHE A 9 -9.05 5.88 14.77
CA PHE A 9 -8.61 5.23 13.54
C PHE A 9 -9.33 3.90 13.33
N MET A 10 -9.17 3.32 12.13
CA MET A 10 -9.77 2.03 11.81
C MET A 10 -9.01 0.93 12.53
N GLU A 11 -9.75 0.12 13.27
CA GLU A 11 -9.28 -1.09 13.94
C GLU A 11 -10.27 -2.19 13.60
N LEU A 12 -9.74 -3.34 13.21
CA LEU A 12 -10.50 -4.51 12.82
C LEU A 12 -10.03 -5.67 13.70
N SER A 13 -10.96 -6.52 14.11
CA SER A 13 -10.62 -7.80 14.73
C SER A 13 -9.91 -8.71 13.75
N TYR A 14 -9.19 -9.71 14.25
CA TYR A 14 -8.50 -10.69 13.40
C TYR A 14 -9.49 -11.46 12.50
N GLU A 15 -10.70 -11.75 12.98
CA GLU A 15 -11.75 -12.41 12.19
C GLU A 15 -12.23 -11.53 11.02
N GLU A 16 -12.44 -10.23 11.25
CA GLU A 16 -12.80 -9.29 10.17
C GLU A 16 -11.67 -9.14 9.15
N ILE A 17 -10.42 -9.07 9.63
CA ILE A 17 -9.22 -9.01 8.77
C ILE A 17 -9.12 -10.26 7.92
N GLU A 18 -9.31 -11.46 8.50
CA GLU A 18 -9.27 -12.72 7.78
C GLU A 18 -10.32 -12.75 6.67
N ALA A 19 -11.57 -12.42 6.98
CA ALA A 19 -12.65 -12.41 6.01
C ALA A 19 -12.36 -11.47 4.83
N LEU A 20 -11.93 -10.24 5.10
CA LEU A 20 -11.60 -9.25 4.07
C LEU A 20 -10.39 -9.68 3.22
N ASN A 21 -9.36 -10.25 3.85
CA ASN A 21 -8.17 -10.70 3.14
C ASN A 21 -8.42 -11.96 2.30
N LEU A 22 -9.33 -12.86 2.72
CA LEU A 22 -9.78 -13.99 1.91
C LEU A 22 -10.55 -13.52 0.68
N GLU A 23 -11.43 -12.53 0.82
CA GLU A 23 -12.13 -11.92 -0.32
C GLU A 23 -11.15 -11.27 -1.30
N ALA A 24 -10.20 -10.47 -0.80
CA ALA A 24 -9.18 -9.84 -1.65
C ALA A 24 -8.30 -10.89 -2.35
N LYS A 25 -7.95 -11.98 -1.66
CA LYS A 25 -7.23 -13.11 -2.26
C LYS A 25 -8.06 -13.79 -3.35
N ALA A 26 -9.36 -13.96 -3.16
CA ALA A 26 -10.24 -14.55 -4.17
C ALA A 26 -10.27 -13.69 -5.45
N LYS A 27 -10.43 -12.36 -5.32
CA LYS A 27 -10.38 -11.43 -6.45
C LYS A 27 -9.07 -11.52 -7.25
N MET A 28 -7.94 -11.68 -6.56
CA MET A 28 -6.64 -11.87 -7.18
C MET A 28 -6.54 -13.22 -7.91
N LEU A 29 -7.01 -14.31 -7.30
CA LEU A 29 -7.01 -15.65 -7.89
C LEU A 29 -7.95 -15.78 -9.09
N GLU A 30 -9.03 -15.00 -9.11
CA GLU A 30 -9.95 -14.88 -10.24
C GLU A 30 -9.33 -14.10 -11.42
N HIS A 31 -8.11 -13.57 -11.27
CA HIS A 31 -7.46 -12.71 -12.25
C HIS A 31 -8.37 -11.54 -12.69
N ARG A 32 -9.07 -10.93 -11.72
CA ARG A 32 -9.87 -9.74 -12.00
C ARG A 32 -9.02 -8.67 -12.67
N ASP A 33 -9.69 -7.88 -13.51
CA ASP A 33 -9.06 -6.78 -14.23
C ASP A 33 -8.34 -5.84 -13.23
N PRO A 34 -7.03 -5.59 -13.40
CA PRO A 34 -6.31 -4.65 -12.56
C PRO A 34 -6.95 -3.26 -12.47
N GLU A 35 -7.64 -2.82 -13.53
CA GLU A 35 -8.34 -1.53 -13.53
C GLU A 35 -9.57 -1.56 -12.62
N GLU A 36 -10.36 -2.64 -12.65
CA GLU A 36 -11.50 -2.84 -11.76
C GLU A 36 -11.04 -2.86 -10.28
N LEU A 37 -9.94 -3.56 -10.00
CA LEU A 37 -9.36 -3.63 -8.65
C LEU A 37 -8.89 -2.25 -8.18
N LYS A 38 -8.22 -1.50 -9.07
CA LYS A 38 -7.79 -0.14 -8.79
C LYS A 38 -8.97 0.76 -8.43
N GLU A 39 -10.01 0.80 -9.26
CA GLU A 39 -11.21 1.60 -9.02
C GLU A 39 -11.88 1.23 -7.69
N HIS A 40 -12.01 -0.08 -7.44
CA HIS A 40 -12.58 -0.61 -6.21
C HIS A 40 -11.82 -0.13 -4.96
N TYR A 41 -10.49 -0.27 -4.93
CA TYR A 41 -9.69 0.10 -3.76
C TYR A 41 -9.52 1.61 -3.60
N ILE A 42 -9.41 2.38 -4.69
CA ILE A 42 -9.42 3.86 -4.62
C ILE A 42 -10.73 4.35 -4.00
N ARG A 43 -11.87 3.77 -4.42
CA ARG A 43 -13.16 4.09 -3.83
C ARG A 43 -13.22 3.72 -2.35
N TYR A 44 -12.81 2.50 -2.00
CA TYR A 44 -12.76 2.05 -0.61
C TYR A 44 -11.93 2.99 0.28
N LEU A 45 -10.73 3.37 -0.18
CA LEU A 45 -9.85 4.30 0.54
C LEU A 45 -10.52 5.68 0.71
N SER A 46 -11.18 6.17 -0.34
CA SER A 46 -11.90 7.46 -0.30
C SER A 46 -13.05 7.43 0.70
N ASP A 47 -13.84 6.36 0.68
CA ASP A 47 -15.05 6.17 1.49
C ASP A 47 -14.75 5.73 2.94
N THR A 48 -13.48 5.55 3.30
CA THR A 48 -13.05 5.12 4.64
C THR A 48 -12.29 6.23 5.38
N PRO A 49 -12.97 7.20 6.05
CA PRO A 49 -12.31 8.32 6.74
C PRO A 49 -11.35 7.92 7.87
N LYS A 50 -11.58 6.77 8.51
CA LYS A 50 -10.79 6.27 9.63
C LYS A 50 -9.46 5.64 9.22
N LEU A 51 -9.30 5.31 7.94
CA LEU A 51 -8.04 4.88 7.34
C LEU A 51 -7.24 6.13 6.97
N LYS A 52 -5.98 6.19 7.41
CA LYS A 52 -5.11 7.38 7.31
C LYS A 52 -3.88 7.17 6.46
N ALA A 53 -3.38 5.94 6.35
CA ALA A 53 -2.21 5.66 5.56
C ALA A 53 -2.34 4.34 4.80
N VAL A 54 -1.58 4.27 3.71
CA VAL A 54 -1.39 3.06 2.93
C VAL A 54 0.12 2.77 2.96
N THR A 55 0.47 1.61 3.48
CA THR A 55 1.84 1.13 3.49
C THR A 55 2.12 0.45 2.15
N VAL A 56 3.05 1.02 1.38
CA VAL A 56 3.51 0.48 0.10
C VAL A 56 4.77 -0.31 0.34
N CYS A 57 4.78 -1.57 -0.08
CA CYS A 57 5.89 -2.49 0.18
C CYS A 57 6.50 -3.03 -1.09
N PHE A 58 7.82 -3.23 -1.08
CA PHE A 58 8.54 -3.78 -2.23
C PHE A 58 9.84 -4.45 -1.76
N THR A 59 10.47 -5.21 -2.65
CA THR A 59 11.80 -5.78 -2.39
C THR A 59 12.82 -5.17 -3.32
N ASP A 60 14.04 -4.97 -2.82
CA ASP A 60 15.16 -4.58 -3.68
C ASP A 60 15.84 -5.79 -4.35
N LEU A 61 16.89 -5.56 -5.17
CA LEU A 61 17.55 -6.66 -5.89
C LEU A 61 18.33 -7.62 -4.97
N GLU A 62 18.67 -7.20 -3.74
CA GLU A 62 19.24 -8.10 -2.73
C GLU A 62 18.15 -8.87 -1.97
N GLY A 63 16.87 -8.64 -2.28
CA GLY A 63 15.73 -9.24 -1.60
C GLY A 63 15.38 -8.57 -0.27
N ARG A 64 15.89 -7.37 0.02
CA ARG A 64 15.53 -6.63 1.24
C ARG A 64 14.12 -6.10 1.10
N PHE A 65 13.31 -6.32 2.12
CA PHE A 65 11.94 -5.85 2.18
C PHE A 65 11.87 -4.41 2.70
N HIS A 66 11.26 -3.54 1.93
CA HIS A 66 11.08 -2.11 2.22
C HIS A 66 9.59 -1.80 2.42
N MET A 67 9.29 -0.89 3.34
CA MET A 67 7.94 -0.44 3.66
C MET A 67 7.91 1.09 3.72
N LEU A 68 7.03 1.72 2.94
CA LEU A 68 6.84 3.17 2.90
C LEU A 68 5.40 3.51 3.28
N ASP A 69 5.21 4.27 4.36
CA ASP A 69 3.90 4.76 4.76
C ASP A 69 3.57 6.05 4.00
N TYR A 70 2.57 5.99 3.11
CA TYR A 70 2.02 7.17 2.46
C TYR A 70 0.77 7.66 3.18
N ASP A 71 0.64 8.98 3.37
CA ASP A 71 -0.65 9.58 3.73
C ASP A 71 -1.69 9.23 2.67
N LYS A 72 -2.86 8.77 3.11
CA LYS A 72 -3.92 8.31 2.21
C LYS A 72 -4.36 9.39 1.23
N LYS A 73 -4.48 10.65 1.69
CA LYS A 73 -4.93 11.76 0.82
C LYS A 73 -3.89 12.10 -0.22
N PHE A 74 -2.61 11.99 0.12
CA PHE A 74 -1.52 12.10 -0.85
C PHE A 74 -1.58 10.96 -1.86
N LEU A 75 -1.65 9.70 -1.42
CA LEU A 75 -1.68 8.54 -2.31
C LEU A 75 -2.87 8.60 -3.28
N LEU A 76 -4.07 8.95 -2.81
CA LEU A 76 -5.25 9.08 -3.68
C LEU A 76 -5.09 10.11 -4.80
N LYS A 77 -4.19 11.09 -4.64
CA LYS A 77 -3.92 12.13 -5.66
C LYS A 77 -2.76 11.77 -6.59
N SER A 78 -1.92 10.83 -6.21
CA SER A 78 -0.60 10.62 -6.84
C SER A 78 -0.25 9.14 -7.05
N TYR A 79 -1.21 8.22 -6.93
CA TYR A 79 -0.96 6.77 -6.98
C TYR A 79 -0.36 6.29 -8.31
N ASP A 80 -0.52 7.06 -9.39
CA ASP A 80 0.00 6.82 -10.73
C ASP A 80 1.40 7.42 -10.95
N ASN A 81 1.89 8.21 -10.01
CA ASN A 81 3.19 8.88 -10.10
C ASN A 81 3.86 8.97 -8.72
N LEU A 82 3.87 7.86 -7.98
CA LEU A 82 4.60 7.76 -6.72
C LEU A 82 6.10 7.70 -7.03
N THR A 83 6.85 8.64 -6.49
CA THR A 83 8.31 8.64 -6.53
C THR A 83 8.88 8.36 -5.14
N PHE A 84 10.07 7.79 -5.11
CA PHE A 84 10.85 7.62 -3.89
C PHE A 84 12.35 7.70 -4.21
N ASP A 85 13.13 8.08 -3.19
CA ASP A 85 14.59 8.18 -3.34
C ASP A 85 15.22 6.78 -3.38
N GLY A 86 15.64 6.40 -4.59
CA GLY A 86 16.30 5.11 -4.86
C GLY A 86 17.74 5.03 -4.33
N SER A 87 18.34 6.15 -3.90
CA SER A 87 19.75 6.19 -3.47
C SER A 87 20.05 5.27 -2.28
N SER A 88 19.03 5.01 -1.45
CA SER A 88 19.11 4.12 -0.28
C SER A 88 18.70 2.67 -0.58
N VAL A 89 18.32 2.35 -1.83
CA VAL A 89 17.84 1.04 -2.24
C VAL A 89 18.91 0.32 -3.07
N LYS A 90 19.36 -0.82 -2.56
CA LYS A 90 20.51 -1.53 -3.12
C LYS A 90 20.18 -2.21 -4.44
N GLY A 91 21.14 -2.23 -5.35
CA GLY A 91 20.99 -2.82 -6.68
C GLY A 91 20.25 -1.91 -7.69
N PHE A 92 19.55 -0.89 -7.22
CA PHE A 92 19.01 0.18 -8.06
C PHE A 92 19.90 1.44 -8.09
N SER A 93 20.93 1.47 -7.24
CA SER A 93 21.84 2.59 -6.99
C SER A 93 22.91 2.83 -8.07
N VAL A 94 22.86 2.13 -9.22
CA VAL A 94 23.89 2.29 -10.28
C VAL A 94 23.64 3.53 -11.14
N VAL A 95 22.46 4.14 -11.04
CA VAL A 95 22.14 5.32 -11.83
C VAL A 95 22.24 6.55 -10.93
N ASN A 96 22.90 7.58 -11.44
CA ASN A 96 23.05 8.91 -10.86
C ASN A 96 21.69 9.67 -10.79
N GLU A 97 20.60 8.93 -10.59
CA GLU A 97 19.21 9.31 -10.83
C GLU A 97 18.37 8.92 -9.61
N SER A 98 17.98 9.94 -8.85
CA SER A 98 17.33 9.83 -7.54
C SER A 98 15.83 9.51 -7.59
N ASP A 99 15.22 9.45 -8.77
CA ASP A 99 13.75 9.39 -8.92
C ASP A 99 13.31 8.06 -9.55
N LEU A 100 13.17 7.02 -8.73
CA LEU A 100 12.48 5.80 -9.11
C LEU A 100 10.97 5.95 -8.92
N ARG A 101 10.19 5.20 -9.71
CA ARG A 101 8.73 5.18 -9.61
C ARG A 101 8.25 3.92 -8.91
N LEU A 102 7.16 4.02 -8.16
CA LEU A 102 6.44 2.90 -7.58
C LEU A 102 5.06 2.79 -8.23
N HIS A 103 4.82 1.69 -8.92
CA HIS A 103 3.49 1.34 -9.40
C HIS A 103 2.84 0.36 -8.44
N LEU A 104 1.64 0.70 -7.97
CA LEU A 104 0.91 -0.14 -7.01
C LEU A 104 0.29 -1.35 -7.71
N ASP A 105 0.49 -2.53 -7.12
CA ASP A 105 -0.25 -3.74 -7.46
C ASP A 105 -1.51 -3.80 -6.59
N TRP A 106 -2.63 -3.29 -7.11
CA TRP A 106 -3.90 -3.25 -6.39
C TRP A 106 -4.45 -4.64 -6.02
N GLY A 107 -4.07 -5.71 -6.74
CA GLY A 107 -4.47 -7.08 -6.37
C GLY A 107 -3.85 -7.58 -5.07
N SER A 108 -2.76 -6.96 -4.66
CA SER A 108 -2.05 -7.27 -3.42
C SER A 108 -2.56 -6.52 -2.19
N PHE A 109 -3.61 -5.70 -2.32
CA PHE A 109 -4.15 -4.90 -1.21
C PHE A 109 -4.62 -5.77 -0.04
N ARG A 110 -4.18 -5.48 1.19
CA ARG A 110 -4.56 -6.25 2.40
C ARG A 110 -4.82 -5.34 3.60
N TRP A 111 -5.70 -5.81 4.48
CA TRP A 111 -5.90 -5.24 5.81
C TRP A 111 -4.91 -5.84 6.80
N MET A 112 -4.44 -5.00 7.72
CA MET A 112 -3.34 -5.33 8.63
C MET A 112 -3.81 -5.30 10.09
N PRO A 113 -3.29 -6.19 10.95
CA PRO A 113 -3.59 -6.20 12.38
C PRO A 113 -3.05 -4.93 13.06
N SER A 114 -3.95 -4.21 13.74
CA SER A 114 -3.65 -2.89 14.32
C SER A 114 -2.69 -2.94 15.52
N ASP A 115 -2.63 -4.07 16.20
CA ASP A 115 -1.70 -4.39 17.29
C ASP A 115 -0.25 -4.63 16.83
N VAL A 116 -0.04 -4.89 15.52
CA VAL A 116 1.30 -5.09 14.95
C VAL A 116 1.77 -3.87 14.14
N PHE A 117 0.90 -3.31 13.30
CA PHE A 117 1.27 -2.25 12.34
C PHE A 117 0.77 -0.85 12.74
N GLY A 118 -0.02 -0.78 13.81
CA GLY A 118 -0.75 0.41 14.21
C GLY A 118 -2.09 0.54 13.48
N PRO A 119 -3.07 1.24 14.08
CA PRO A 119 -4.40 1.38 13.53
C PRO A 119 -4.46 2.35 12.34
N GLY A 120 -5.50 2.22 11.52
CA GLY A 120 -5.79 3.14 10.41
C GLY A 120 -4.89 2.95 9.19
N LYS A 121 -4.27 1.77 9.06
CA LYS A 121 -3.37 1.44 7.95
C LYS A 121 -3.86 0.22 7.19
N VAL A 122 -3.54 0.20 5.91
CA VAL A 122 -3.67 -0.95 5.01
C VAL A 122 -2.38 -1.09 4.22
N PHE A 123 -2.23 -2.21 3.55
CA PHE A 123 -1.01 -2.62 2.89
C PHE A 123 -1.25 -2.84 1.40
N VAL A 124 -0.25 -2.54 0.57
CA VAL A 124 -0.22 -2.89 -0.85
C VAL A 124 1.24 -3.08 -1.29
N PHE A 125 1.50 -4.01 -2.20
CA PHE A 125 2.80 -4.10 -2.87
C PHE A 125 2.93 -3.07 -4.00
N GLY A 126 4.16 -2.63 -4.20
CA GLY A 126 4.58 -1.80 -5.32
C GLY A 126 5.64 -2.50 -6.16
N VAL A 127 5.62 -2.24 -7.46
CA VAL A 127 6.66 -2.63 -8.40
C VAL A 127 7.52 -1.39 -8.66
N ILE A 128 8.82 -1.50 -8.43
CA ILE A 128 9.78 -0.46 -8.79
C ILE A 128 9.85 -0.39 -10.31
N LYS A 129 9.76 0.82 -10.84
CA LYS A 129 9.90 1.12 -12.27
C LYS A 129 10.93 2.20 -12.52
N GLY A 130 11.56 2.12 -13.69
CA GLY A 130 12.33 3.22 -14.25
C GLY A 130 11.46 4.46 -14.50
N ARG A 131 12.10 5.61 -14.72
CA ARG A 131 11.40 6.89 -14.97
C ARG A 131 10.52 6.85 -16.22
N ASP A 132 10.93 6.09 -17.23
CA ASP A 132 10.18 5.84 -18.47
C ASP A 132 9.03 4.83 -18.30
N GLY A 133 8.90 4.22 -17.12
CA GLY A 133 7.90 3.20 -16.83
C GLY A 133 8.32 1.79 -17.24
N SER A 134 9.58 1.58 -17.66
CA SER A 134 10.14 0.24 -17.85
C SER A 134 10.30 -0.47 -16.50
N ASN A 135 10.32 -1.80 -16.55
CA ASN A 135 10.77 -2.61 -15.42
C ASN A 135 12.30 -2.58 -15.30
#